data_AF-A0A7S3T0A5-F1
#
_entry.id   AF-A0A7S3T0A5-F1
#
_cell.length_a   1.000
_cell.length_b   1.000
_cell.length_c   1.000
_cell.angle_alpha   90.00
_cell.angle_beta   90.00
_cell.angle_gamma   90.00
#
_symmetry.space_group_name_H-M   'P 1'
#
loop_
_entity.id
_entity.type
_entity.pdbx_description
1 polymer ?
#
loop_
_entity_poly.entity_id
_entity_poly.type
_entity_poly.pdbx_seq_one_letter_code
_entity_poly.pdbx_strand_id
1 'polypeptide(L)'
;GAGVGRHETQPPPRPTSAHGRLLSRAAPLPCRAQTRRFRYVVHVEGVGGWADRLKHLLLSHAALIKQDSGVGEWFEPLLRASEHYMPVASDLSNISEAVLWLRSHDAEARRMARAASEAAGRFLSTAALTAYMEALTVGYARLYRDAATVPTLLARLPESEVVGFECGGPAGAWDCSFVHRPSGERVESVLDAANRSGALQGARPAGWC
;
A
#
# COMPACT_ATOMS: atom_id res chain seq x y z
N GLY A 1 -5.37 -33.27 -33.02
CA GLY A 1 -6.51 -32.37 -33.21
C GLY A 1 -6.45 -31.27 -32.19
N ALA A 2 -6.59 -30.02 -32.67
CA ALA A 2 -6.80 -28.75 -31.95
C ALA A 2 -5.76 -28.31 -30.89
N GLY A 3 -4.87 -27.40 -31.30
CA GLY A 3 -4.07 -26.56 -30.41
C GLY A 3 -4.89 -25.38 -29.89
N VAL A 4 -4.68 -25.03 -28.62
CA VAL A 4 -5.32 -23.90 -27.93
C VAL A 4 -4.69 -22.59 -28.44
N GLY A 5 -5.43 -21.86 -29.28
CA GLY A 5 -5.06 -20.53 -29.74
C GLY A 5 -5.16 -19.50 -28.61
N ARG A 6 -4.10 -18.74 -28.39
CA ARG A 6 -4.11 -17.57 -27.49
C ARG A 6 -5.04 -16.53 -28.10
N HIS A 7 -6.13 -16.19 -27.42
CA HIS A 7 -6.94 -15.03 -27.76
C HIS A 7 -6.14 -13.76 -27.47
N GLU A 8 -5.50 -13.20 -28.50
CA GLU A 8 -5.04 -11.82 -28.50
C GLU A 8 -6.27 -10.92 -28.37
N THR A 9 -6.43 -10.31 -27.19
CA THR A 9 -7.45 -9.29 -26.98
C THR A 9 -7.04 -8.05 -27.74
N GLN A 10 -7.73 -7.77 -28.84
CA GLN A 10 -7.49 -6.59 -29.65
C GLN A 10 -7.81 -5.34 -28.80
N PRO A 11 -6.94 -4.32 -28.78
CA PRO A 11 -7.17 -3.12 -27.97
C PRO A 11 -8.45 -2.41 -28.42
N PRO A 12 -9.17 -1.75 -27.49
CA PRO A 12 -10.44 -1.11 -27.80
C PRO A 12 -10.30 -0.05 -28.91
N PRO A 13 -11.37 0.18 -29.70
CA PRO A 13 -11.35 1.13 -30.80
C PRO A 13 -11.05 2.56 -30.30
N ARG A 14 -10.30 3.32 -31.11
CA ARG A 14 -9.84 4.66 -30.74
C ARG A 14 -11.02 5.63 -30.60
N PRO A 15 -11.07 6.46 -29.55
CA PRO A 15 -12.12 7.45 -29.39
C PRO A 15 -12.02 8.54 -30.48
N THR A 16 -13.14 8.81 -31.15
CA THR A 16 -13.22 9.69 -32.34
C THR A 16 -13.52 11.16 -32.01
N SER A 17 -13.93 11.46 -30.78
CA SER A 17 -14.29 12.82 -30.33
C SER A 17 -13.06 13.73 -30.20
N ALA A 18 -13.25 15.05 -30.34
CA ALA A 18 -12.19 16.04 -30.15
C ALA A 18 -11.55 15.95 -28.74
N HIS A 19 -12.36 15.59 -27.73
CA HIS A 19 -11.90 15.31 -26.37
C HIS A 19 -11.03 14.04 -26.29
N GLY A 20 -11.36 12.99 -27.06
CA GLY A 20 -10.57 11.76 -27.16
C GLY A 20 -9.21 11.94 -27.83
N ARG A 21 -9.05 12.96 -28.68
CA ARG A 21 -7.75 13.29 -29.32
C ARG A 21 -6.75 13.91 -28.36
N LEU A 22 -7.19 14.51 -27.25
CA LEU A 22 -6.28 15.10 -26.26
C LEU A 22 -5.50 14.02 -25.48
N LEU A 23 -6.12 12.85 -25.29
CA LEU A 23 -5.53 11.72 -24.54
C LEU A 23 -4.65 10.81 -25.40
N SER A 24 -4.59 10.99 -26.73
CA SER A 24 -4.07 9.98 -27.67
C SER A 24 -2.66 10.22 -28.23
N ARG A 25 -1.90 11.19 -27.69
CA ARG A 25 -0.63 11.61 -28.32
C ARG A 25 0.65 11.47 -27.49
N ALA A 26 0.57 11.27 -26.19
CA ALA A 26 1.76 11.16 -25.35
C ALA A 26 1.93 9.72 -24.84
N ALA A 27 3.17 9.23 -24.86
CA ALA A 27 3.51 7.99 -24.16
C ALA A 27 3.10 8.11 -22.68
N PRO A 28 2.57 7.03 -22.06
CA PRO A 28 2.14 7.06 -20.68
C PRO A 28 3.32 7.43 -19.78
N LEU A 29 3.13 8.44 -18.93
CA LEU A 29 4.15 8.90 -17.99
C LEU A 29 4.13 8.00 -16.74
N PRO A 30 5.25 7.39 -16.33
CA PRO A 30 5.35 6.69 -15.05
C PRO A 30 5.03 7.61 -13.87
N CYS A 31 4.53 7.07 -12.76
CA CYS A 31 4.13 7.85 -11.58
C CYS A 31 5.25 8.78 -11.07
N ARG A 32 6.49 8.29 -11.02
CA ARG A 32 7.67 9.08 -10.63
C ARG A 32 7.97 10.24 -11.60
N ALA A 33 7.68 10.08 -12.88
CA ALA A 33 7.84 11.15 -13.87
C ALA A 33 6.71 12.19 -13.75
N GLN A 34 5.48 11.76 -13.45
CA GLN A 34 4.36 12.67 -13.20
C GLN A 34 4.66 13.60 -12.02
N THR A 35 5.06 13.03 -10.88
CA THR A 35 5.33 13.80 -9.65
C THR A 35 6.50 14.78 -9.75
N ARG A 36 7.50 14.48 -10.60
CA ARG A 36 8.59 15.43 -10.89
C ARG A 36 8.19 16.55 -11.83
N ARG A 37 7.21 16.32 -12.71
CA ARG A 37 6.82 17.24 -13.78
C ARG A 37 5.68 18.17 -13.37
N PHE A 38 4.78 17.70 -12.50
CA PHE A 38 3.57 18.42 -12.14
C PHE A 38 3.59 18.86 -10.69
N ARG A 39 3.08 20.07 -10.43
CA ARG A 39 2.96 20.61 -9.06
C ARG A 39 1.81 19.97 -8.28
N TYR A 40 0.79 19.50 -9.01
CA TYR A 40 -0.43 18.92 -8.47
C TYR A 40 -0.57 17.50 -9.03
N VAL A 41 -0.83 16.56 -8.14
CA VAL A 41 -1.02 15.15 -8.49
C VAL A 41 -2.35 14.67 -7.95
N VAL A 42 -3.09 13.93 -8.78
CA VAL A 42 -4.42 13.44 -8.41
C VAL A 42 -4.33 11.97 -8.03
N HIS A 43 -4.93 11.64 -6.89
CA HIS A 43 -5.17 10.28 -6.43
C HIS A 43 -6.67 9.98 -6.51
N VAL A 44 -6.99 8.96 -7.30
CA VAL A 44 -8.33 8.41 -7.50
C VAL A 44 -8.20 6.92 -7.21
N GLU A 45 -9.12 6.40 -6.42
CA GLU A 45 -9.09 4.98 -6.05
C GLU A 45 -9.42 4.08 -7.24
N GLY A 46 -8.90 2.85 -7.18
CA GLY A 46 -9.19 1.79 -8.14
C GLY A 46 -10.22 0.79 -7.61
N VAL A 47 -10.18 -0.42 -8.18
CA VAL A 47 -11.00 -1.54 -7.70
C VAL A 47 -10.61 -1.87 -6.26
N GLY A 48 -11.62 -1.95 -5.38
CA GLY A 48 -11.43 -2.34 -3.99
C GLY A 48 -11.11 -1.19 -3.02
N GLY A 49 -10.99 0.06 -3.51
CA GLY A 49 -10.84 1.21 -2.63
C GLY A 49 -9.42 1.51 -2.19
N TRP A 50 -8.42 0.99 -2.89
CA TRP A 50 -7.03 1.38 -2.73
C TRP A 50 -6.36 1.57 -4.10
N ALA A 51 -5.26 2.31 -4.10
CA ALA A 51 -4.31 2.32 -5.20
C ALA A 51 -2.88 2.51 -4.69
N ASP A 52 -1.99 1.61 -5.12
CA ASP A 52 -0.58 1.55 -4.68
C ASP A 52 0.17 2.88 -4.83
N ARG A 53 -0.31 3.73 -5.73
CA ARG A 53 0.32 5.02 -6.01
C ARG A 53 0.25 6.01 -4.85
N LEU A 54 -0.70 5.91 -3.91
CA LEU A 54 -0.90 6.92 -2.86
C LEU A 54 0.40 7.19 -2.08
N LYS A 55 1.07 6.12 -1.66
CA LYS A 55 2.34 6.15 -0.93
C LYS A 55 3.42 6.93 -1.68
N HIS A 56 3.53 6.68 -2.99
CA HIS A 56 4.48 7.38 -3.85
C HIS A 56 4.13 8.85 -4.04
N LEU A 57 2.85 9.19 -4.14
CA LEU A 57 2.39 10.57 -4.30
C LEU A 57 2.66 11.39 -3.03
N LEU A 58 2.40 10.83 -1.84
CA LEU A 58 2.65 11.49 -0.57
C LEU A 58 4.14 11.86 -0.39
N LEU A 59 5.05 10.98 -0.79
CA LEU A 59 6.51 11.18 -0.69
C LEU A 59 7.08 12.10 -1.79
N SER A 60 6.23 12.59 -2.70
CA SER A 60 6.71 13.22 -3.94
C SER A 60 6.90 14.74 -3.88
N HIS A 61 6.52 15.37 -2.77
CA HIS A 61 6.56 16.83 -2.58
C HIS A 61 5.71 17.63 -3.60
N ALA A 62 4.82 16.96 -4.35
CA ALA A 62 3.76 17.60 -5.10
C ALA A 62 2.50 17.72 -4.23
N ALA A 63 1.69 18.76 -4.43
CA ALA A 63 0.44 18.89 -3.70
C ALA A 63 -0.56 17.82 -4.19
N LEU A 64 -1.00 17.00 -3.25
CA LEU A 64 -1.89 15.87 -3.49
C LEU A 64 -3.35 16.34 -3.51
N ILE A 65 -4.08 15.99 -4.56
CA ILE A 65 -5.54 16.08 -4.62
C ILE A 65 -6.06 14.66 -4.44
N LYS A 66 -6.83 14.39 -3.39
CA LYS A 66 -7.28 13.05 -3.02
C LYS A 66 -8.80 12.97 -3.05
N GLN A 67 -9.31 11.99 -3.79
CA GLN A 67 -10.72 11.62 -3.78
C GLN A 67 -11.14 11.09 -2.41
N ASP A 68 -12.31 11.53 -1.95
CA ASP A 68 -13.00 10.93 -0.82
C ASP A 68 -13.80 9.70 -1.28
N SER A 69 -13.21 8.52 -1.13
CA SER A 69 -13.77 7.24 -1.56
C SER A 69 -14.56 6.51 -0.47
N GLY A 70 -14.49 6.94 0.79
CA GLY A 70 -15.07 6.23 1.94
C GLY A 70 -14.37 4.91 2.32
N VAL A 71 -13.34 4.53 1.58
CA VAL A 71 -12.51 3.32 1.74
C VAL A 71 -11.05 3.72 1.57
N GLY A 72 -10.14 3.07 2.30
CA GLY A 72 -8.73 3.43 2.24
C GLY A 72 -7.83 2.45 2.97
N GLU A 73 -6.53 2.71 2.87
CA GLU A 73 -5.46 1.92 3.47
C GLU A 73 -5.28 2.22 4.96
N TRP A 74 -4.58 1.33 5.67
CA TRP A 74 -4.35 1.39 7.12
C TRP A 74 -3.72 2.69 7.63
N PHE A 75 -2.93 3.39 6.80
CA PHE A 75 -2.26 4.63 7.16
C PHE A 75 -3.08 5.88 6.82
N GLU A 76 -4.12 5.77 5.99
CA GLU A 76 -4.90 6.93 5.57
C GLU A 76 -5.62 7.67 6.71
N PRO A 77 -6.07 7.01 7.80
CA PRO A 77 -6.58 7.72 8.98
C PRO A 77 -5.57 8.65 9.65
N LEU A 78 -4.27 8.49 9.37
CA LEU A 78 -3.21 9.39 9.86
C LEU A 78 -3.08 10.65 8.99
N LEU A 79 -3.72 10.66 7.81
CA LEU A 79 -3.75 11.82 6.94
C LEU A 79 -4.83 12.81 7.38
N ARG A 80 -4.55 14.10 7.20
CA ARG A 80 -5.47 15.18 7.53
C ARG A 80 -5.78 15.98 6.28
N ALA A 81 -7.07 16.10 5.99
CA ALA A 81 -7.56 16.94 4.91
C ALA A 81 -7.10 18.39 5.10
N SER A 82 -6.77 19.06 4.00
CA SER A 82 -6.23 20.43 3.94
C SER A 82 -4.87 20.66 4.61
N GLU A 83 -4.33 19.70 5.36
CA GLU A 83 -2.97 19.71 5.91
C GLU A 83 -2.01 18.88 5.04
N HIS A 84 -2.40 17.66 4.69
CA HIS A 84 -1.58 16.74 3.89
C HIS A 84 -2.07 16.61 2.43
N TYR A 85 -3.33 16.95 2.15
CA TYR A 85 -3.90 16.85 0.80
C TYR A 85 -5.11 17.75 0.63
N MET A 86 -5.46 18.05 -0.61
CA MET A 86 -6.69 18.73 -0.98
C MET A 86 -7.81 17.69 -1.20
N PRO A 87 -8.85 17.61 -0.35
CA PRO A 87 -9.94 16.68 -0.53
C PRO A 87 -10.82 17.07 -1.73
N VAL A 88 -11.28 16.08 -2.49
CA VAL A 88 -12.33 16.24 -3.51
C VAL A 88 -13.43 15.20 -3.31
N ALA A 89 -14.63 15.53 -3.76
CA ALA A 89 -15.80 14.66 -3.63
C ALA A 89 -15.58 13.29 -4.30
N SER A 90 -16.34 12.30 -3.86
CA SER A 90 -16.31 10.93 -4.39
C SER A 90 -16.60 10.88 -5.90
N ASP A 91 -17.43 11.78 -6.40
CA ASP A 91 -17.76 11.92 -7.83
C ASP A 91 -16.83 12.89 -8.59
N LEU A 92 -15.82 13.44 -7.92
CA LEU A 92 -14.86 14.42 -8.42
C LEU A 92 -15.49 15.74 -8.92
N SER A 93 -16.75 16.02 -8.56
CA SER A 93 -17.49 17.21 -9.03
C SER A 93 -16.77 18.53 -8.77
N ASN A 94 -16.04 18.63 -7.67
CA ASN A 94 -15.32 19.84 -7.25
C ASN A 94 -13.82 19.85 -7.61
N ILE A 95 -13.32 18.92 -8.46
CA ILE A 95 -11.89 18.85 -8.77
C ILE A 95 -11.36 20.11 -9.45
N SER A 96 -12.16 20.76 -10.31
CA SER A 96 -11.79 22.01 -10.97
C SER A 96 -11.60 23.14 -9.97
N GLU A 97 -12.46 23.23 -8.97
CA GLU A 97 -12.37 24.22 -7.89
C GLU A 97 -11.13 24.00 -7.03
N ALA A 98 -10.84 22.75 -6.67
CA ALA A 98 -9.63 22.37 -5.95
C ALA A 98 -8.36 22.81 -6.69
N VAL A 99 -8.29 22.59 -8.01
CA VAL A 99 -7.15 23.03 -8.84
C VAL A 99 -7.05 24.56 -8.87
N LEU A 100 -8.17 25.26 -9.05
CA LEU A 100 -8.16 26.73 -9.06
C LEU A 100 -7.70 27.30 -7.72
N TRP A 101 -8.15 26.71 -6.61
CA TRP A 101 -7.72 27.11 -5.27
C TRP A 101 -6.22 26.89 -5.07
N LEU A 102 -5.69 25.73 -5.44
CA LEU A 102 -4.25 25.43 -5.34
C LEU A 102 -3.41 26.40 -6.18
N ARG A 103 -3.94 26.84 -7.33
CA ARG A 103 -3.26 27.85 -8.19
C ARG A 103 -3.26 29.25 -7.59
N SER A 104 -4.30 29.64 -6.86
CA SER A 104 -4.37 30.95 -6.20
C SER A 104 -3.63 30.97 -4.86
N HIS A 105 -3.33 29.81 -4.27
CA HIS A 105 -2.67 29.66 -2.96
C HIS A 105 -1.38 28.82 -3.05
N ASP A 106 -0.40 29.30 -3.84
CA ASP A 106 0.85 28.54 -4.11
C ASP A 106 1.65 28.27 -2.82
N ALA A 107 1.66 29.21 -1.87
CA ALA A 107 2.37 29.05 -0.59
C ALA A 107 1.75 27.94 0.28
N GLU A 108 0.43 27.91 0.36
CA GLU A 108 -0.36 26.88 1.03
C GLU A 108 -0.18 25.52 0.35
N ALA A 109 -0.25 25.47 -0.98
CA ALA A 109 -0.04 24.25 -1.74
C ALA A 109 1.35 23.64 -1.48
N ARG A 110 2.40 24.47 -1.45
CA ARG A 110 3.76 24.03 -1.11
C ARG A 110 3.89 23.57 0.34
N ARG A 111 3.23 24.25 1.28
CA ARG A 111 3.20 23.84 2.69
C ARG A 111 2.52 22.48 2.84
N MET A 112 1.38 22.30 2.20
CA MET A 112 0.64 21.03 2.20
C MET A 112 1.49 19.89 1.63
N ALA A 113 2.16 20.12 0.49
CA ALA A 113 3.02 19.12 -0.13
C ALA A 113 4.20 18.69 0.77
N ARG A 114 4.82 19.65 1.48
CA ARG A 114 5.88 19.36 2.46
C ARG A 114 5.34 18.58 3.66
N ALA A 115 4.23 19.05 4.25
CA ALA A 115 3.61 18.39 5.40
C ALA A 115 3.22 16.95 5.07
N ALA A 116 2.67 16.70 3.87
CA ALA A 116 2.36 15.37 3.38
C ALA A 116 3.60 14.47 3.34
N SER A 117 4.69 14.94 2.74
CA SER A 117 5.91 14.15 2.60
C SER A 117 6.59 13.89 3.94
N GLU A 118 6.61 14.88 4.83
CA GLU A 118 7.16 14.72 6.19
C GLU A 118 6.33 13.73 7.01
N ALA A 119 5.01 13.84 6.96
CA ALA A 119 4.12 12.93 7.65
C ALA A 119 4.28 11.50 7.12
N ALA A 120 4.23 11.31 5.80
CA ALA A 120 4.43 10.03 5.16
C ALA A 120 5.80 9.43 5.45
N GLY A 121 6.87 10.23 5.49
CA GLY A 121 8.19 9.76 5.89
C GLY A 121 8.24 9.16 7.30
N ARG A 122 7.36 9.61 8.22
CA ARG A 122 7.26 9.04 9.56
C ARG A 122 6.51 7.70 9.55
N PHE A 123 5.27 7.69 9.05
CA PHE A 123 4.39 6.51 9.19
C PHE A 123 4.55 5.46 8.08
N LEU A 124 5.18 5.78 6.94
CA LEU A 124 5.53 4.80 5.88
C LEU A 124 6.99 4.33 5.98
N SER A 125 7.69 4.64 7.07
CA SER A 125 9.02 4.09 7.30
C SER A 125 8.96 2.59 7.59
N THR A 126 10.04 1.86 7.30
CA THR A 126 10.15 0.44 7.66
C THR A 126 9.90 0.22 9.16
N ALA A 127 10.46 1.09 10.01
CA ALA A 127 10.25 1.03 11.45
C ALA A 127 8.77 1.19 11.84
N ALA A 128 8.05 2.15 11.24
CA ALA A 128 6.63 2.35 11.50
C ALA A 128 5.78 1.17 11.00
N LEU A 129 6.10 0.61 9.83
CA LEU A 129 5.41 -0.58 9.31
C LEU A 129 5.64 -1.79 10.21
N THR A 130 6.88 -2.03 10.65
CA THR A 130 7.20 -3.13 11.58
C THR A 130 6.44 -2.96 12.90
N ALA A 131 6.45 -1.76 13.49
CA ALA A 131 5.71 -1.47 14.71
C ALA A 131 4.20 -1.66 14.55
N TYR A 132 3.63 -1.24 13.41
CA TYR A 132 2.23 -1.45 13.09
C TYR A 132 1.89 -2.94 12.99
N MET A 133 2.71 -3.73 12.28
CA MET A 133 2.49 -5.17 12.11
C MET A 133 2.64 -5.94 13.43
N GLU A 134 3.59 -5.55 14.28
CA GLU A 134 3.74 -6.11 15.63
C GLU A 134 2.49 -5.82 16.47
N ALA A 135 2.07 -4.56 16.54
CA ALA A 135 0.89 -4.15 17.29
C ALA A 135 -0.39 -4.84 16.79
N LEU A 136 -0.56 -4.94 15.47
CA LEU A 136 -1.68 -5.61 14.83
C LEU A 136 -1.71 -7.10 15.21
N THR A 137 -0.59 -7.80 15.05
CA THR A 137 -0.50 -9.24 15.33
C THR A 137 -0.71 -9.54 16.80
N VAL A 138 -0.09 -8.76 17.70
CA VAL A 138 -0.27 -8.92 19.15
C VAL A 138 -1.71 -8.61 19.56
N GLY A 139 -2.30 -7.55 19.03
CA GLY A 139 -3.69 -7.18 19.28
C GLY A 139 -4.67 -8.26 18.82
N TYR A 140 -4.45 -8.78 17.60
CA TYR A 140 -5.24 -9.87 17.03
C TYR A 140 -5.12 -11.15 17.85
N ALA A 141 -3.91 -11.56 18.25
CA ALA A 141 -3.69 -12.76 19.05
C ALA A 141 -4.43 -12.72 20.40
N ARG A 142 -4.58 -11.54 21.02
CA ARG A 142 -5.33 -11.37 22.28
C ARG A 142 -6.83 -11.65 22.15
N LEU A 143 -7.38 -11.62 20.93
CA LEU A 143 -8.76 -12.04 20.66
C LEU A 143 -8.94 -13.56 20.80
N TYR A 144 -7.84 -14.34 20.72
CA TYR A 144 -7.84 -15.80 20.76
C TYR A 144 -7.28 -16.35 22.08
N ARG A 145 -7.53 -15.65 23.20
CA ARG A 145 -6.95 -15.98 24.52
C ARG A 145 -7.31 -17.36 25.07
N ASP A 146 -8.34 -18.02 24.55
CA ASP A 146 -8.54 -19.45 24.80
C ASP A 146 -7.61 -20.25 23.88
N ALA A 147 -6.57 -20.85 24.47
CA ALA A 147 -5.58 -21.67 23.78
C ALA A 147 -6.19 -22.82 22.93
N ALA A 148 -7.44 -23.22 23.22
CA ALA A 148 -8.18 -24.20 22.44
C ALA A 148 -8.64 -23.67 21.05
N THR A 149 -8.77 -22.36 20.86
CA THR A 149 -9.34 -21.76 19.64
C THR A 149 -8.29 -21.54 18.54
N VAL A 150 -7.03 -21.32 18.92
CA VAL A 150 -5.93 -21.08 17.95
C VAL A 150 -5.70 -22.28 17.03
N PRO A 151 -5.59 -23.54 17.51
CA PRO A 151 -5.46 -24.70 16.63
C PRO A 151 -6.64 -24.88 15.66
N THR A 152 -7.86 -24.59 16.13
CA THR A 152 -9.08 -24.67 15.29
C THR A 152 -9.11 -23.57 14.21
N LEU A 153 -8.57 -22.38 14.49
CA LEU A 153 -8.48 -21.29 13.53
C LEU A 153 -7.42 -21.57 12.46
N LEU A 154 -6.25 -22.06 12.88
CA LEU A 154 -5.15 -22.44 11.98
C LEU A 154 -5.54 -23.60 11.06
N ALA A 155 -6.30 -24.58 11.57
CA ALA A 155 -6.84 -25.68 10.77
C ALA A 155 -7.88 -25.23 9.71
N ARG A 156 -8.39 -23.99 9.79
CA ARG A 156 -9.33 -23.39 8.82
C ARG A 156 -8.67 -22.44 7.84
N LEU A 157 -7.43 -22.01 8.08
CA LEU A 157 -6.68 -21.26 7.09
C LEU A 157 -6.30 -22.23 5.96
N PRO A 158 -6.45 -21.84 4.68
CA PRO A 158 -5.92 -22.65 3.59
C PRO A 158 -4.42 -22.85 3.84
N GLU A 159 -3.93 -24.08 3.71
CA GLU A 159 -2.50 -24.36 3.80
C GLU A 159 -1.76 -23.46 2.81
N SER A 160 -1.09 -22.42 3.29
CA SER A 160 -0.19 -21.65 2.43
C SER A 160 1.12 -22.43 2.31
N GLU A 161 1.53 -22.68 1.07
CA GLU A 161 2.83 -23.28 0.77
C GLU A 161 3.99 -22.35 1.14
N VAL A 162 3.69 -21.04 1.26
CA VAL A 162 4.62 -19.97 1.61
C VAL A 162 4.56 -19.68 3.11
N VAL A 163 5.71 -19.78 3.78
CA VAL A 163 5.86 -19.64 5.24
C VAL A 163 6.62 -18.36 5.62
N GLY A 164 7.24 -17.69 4.65
CA GLY A 164 7.97 -16.44 4.87
C GLY A 164 8.77 -15.98 3.66
N PHE A 165 9.60 -14.97 3.87
CA PHE A 165 10.59 -14.47 2.92
C PHE A 165 11.97 -14.44 3.57
N GLU A 166 12.97 -14.92 2.86
CA GLU A 166 14.37 -14.66 3.19
C GLU A 166 14.85 -13.52 2.31
N CYS A 167 15.32 -12.44 2.93
CA CYS A 167 15.93 -11.33 2.21
C CYS A 167 17.42 -11.30 2.56
N GLY A 168 18.27 -11.36 1.53
CA GLY A 168 19.72 -11.29 1.65
C GLY A 168 20.32 -10.37 0.58
N GLY A 169 21.59 -9.98 0.77
CA GLY A 169 22.33 -9.17 -0.19
C GLY A 169 22.89 -7.87 0.39
N PRO A 170 23.74 -7.15 -0.36
CA PRO A 170 24.29 -5.87 0.09
C PRO A 170 23.17 -4.85 0.31
N ALA A 171 23.36 -3.94 1.28
CA ALA A 171 22.35 -2.95 1.67
C ALA A 171 21.75 -2.23 0.44
N GLY A 172 20.45 -2.44 0.21
CA GLY A 172 19.69 -1.85 -0.91
C GLY A 172 19.33 -2.83 -2.04
N ALA A 173 19.90 -4.03 -2.06
CA ALA A 173 19.46 -5.12 -2.94
C ALA A 173 18.39 -5.93 -2.19
N TRP A 174 17.11 -5.65 -2.46
CA TRP A 174 15.97 -6.39 -1.92
C TRP A 174 15.82 -7.74 -2.66
N ASP A 175 16.87 -8.55 -2.64
CA ASP A 175 16.83 -9.91 -3.20
C ASP A 175 16.15 -10.81 -2.18
N CYS A 176 14.82 -10.87 -2.30
CA CYS A 176 13.96 -11.64 -1.42
C CYS A 176 13.38 -12.83 -2.18
N SER A 177 13.56 -14.03 -1.64
CA SER A 177 12.99 -15.26 -2.16
C SER A 177 11.89 -15.79 -1.24
N PHE A 178 10.88 -16.43 -1.84
CA PHE A 178 9.84 -17.09 -1.08
C PHE A 178 10.41 -18.35 -0.42
N VAL A 179 10.21 -18.47 0.89
CA VAL A 179 10.49 -19.71 1.63
C VAL A 179 9.26 -20.58 1.56
N HIS A 180 9.38 -21.66 0.79
CA HIS A 180 8.37 -22.70 0.68
C HIS A 180 8.56 -23.76 1.78
N ARG A 181 7.46 -24.25 2.35
CA ARG A 181 7.50 -25.34 3.34
C ARG A 181 8.06 -26.61 2.68
N PRO A 182 8.92 -27.40 3.36
CA PRO A 182 9.13 -28.78 2.97
C PRO A 182 7.78 -29.51 2.96
N SER A 183 7.46 -30.20 1.88
CA SER A 183 6.20 -30.90 1.71
C SER A 183 6.01 -31.94 2.82
N GLY A 184 5.08 -31.68 3.75
CA GLY A 184 4.62 -32.66 4.74
C GLY A 184 4.75 -32.29 6.22
N GLU A 185 5.32 -31.14 6.58
CA GLU A 185 5.31 -30.71 7.99
C GLU A 185 3.97 -30.04 8.36
N ARG A 186 3.34 -30.53 9.43
CA ARG A 186 2.05 -30.02 9.93
C ARG A 186 2.25 -28.72 10.70
N VAL A 187 1.38 -27.73 10.49
CA VAL A 187 1.46 -26.42 11.18
C VAL A 187 1.49 -26.58 12.70
N GLU A 188 0.76 -27.56 13.21
CA GLU A 188 0.71 -27.86 14.64
C GLU A 188 2.05 -28.32 15.19
N SER A 189 2.85 -29.10 14.44
CA SER A 189 4.17 -29.56 14.92
C SER A 189 5.20 -28.43 14.96
N VAL A 190 5.11 -27.46 14.05
CA VAL A 190 5.96 -26.27 14.02
C VAL A 190 5.65 -25.34 15.20
N LEU A 191 4.37 -25.12 15.49
CA LEU A 191 3.94 -24.28 16.62
C LEU A 191 4.23 -24.92 17.96
N ASP A 192 4.05 -26.23 18.07
CA ASP A 192 4.43 -27.01 19.23
C ASP A 192 5.94 -26.96 19.49
N ALA A 193 6.76 -27.03 18.43
CA ALA A 193 8.20 -26.88 18.54
C ALA A 193 8.59 -25.45 18.97
N ALA A 194 7.94 -24.43 18.43
CA ALA A 194 8.16 -23.01 18.78
C ALA A 194 7.72 -22.67 20.23
N ASN A 195 6.66 -23.31 20.71
CA ASN A 195 6.22 -23.20 22.11
C ASN A 195 7.17 -23.94 23.06
N ARG A 196 7.61 -25.16 22.71
CA ARG A 196 8.55 -25.95 23.54
C ARG A 196 9.94 -25.35 23.61
N SER A 197 10.39 -24.67 22.55
CA SER A 197 11.70 -24.01 22.51
C SER A 197 11.72 -22.65 23.21
N GLY A 198 10.56 -22.12 23.62
CA GLY A 198 10.44 -20.77 24.16
C GLY A 198 10.66 -19.67 23.12
N ALA A 199 10.73 -19.99 21.82
CA ALA A 199 10.96 -19.02 20.75
C ALA A 199 9.84 -17.96 20.64
N LEU A 200 8.65 -18.26 21.17
CA LEU A 200 7.52 -17.34 21.25
C LEU A 200 7.47 -16.53 22.56
N GLN A 201 8.30 -16.89 23.55
CA GLN A 201 8.53 -16.08 24.75
C GLN A 201 9.67 -15.11 24.44
N GLY A 202 9.36 -14.04 23.72
CA GLY A 202 10.34 -13.00 23.42
C GLY A 202 10.90 -12.37 24.70
N ALA A 203 12.15 -12.65 25.01
CA ALA A 203 12.94 -11.76 25.85
C ALA A 203 13.06 -10.42 25.12
N ARG A 204 12.64 -9.33 25.76
CA ARG A 204 12.85 -7.96 25.26
C ARG A 204 14.36 -7.73 25.10
N PRO A 205 14.90 -7.45 23.90
CA PRO A 205 16.27 -7.00 23.80
C PRO A 205 16.34 -5.60 24.37
N ALA A 206 17.15 -5.40 25.41
CA ALA A 206 17.57 -4.07 25.82
C ALA A 206 18.47 -3.50 24.71
N GLY A 207 18.08 -2.35 24.16
CA GLY A 207 18.87 -1.64 23.15
C GLY A 207 18.29 -1.76 21.74
N TRP A 208 17.19 -1.07 21.50
CA TRP A 208 16.86 -0.56 20.17
C TRP A 208 16.61 0.93 20.33
N CYS A 209 17.49 1.73 19.73
CA CYS A 209 17.33 3.17 19.52
C CYS A 209 16.24 3.43 18.47
#